data_AF-A0A7M4A859-F1
#
_entry.id   AF-A0A7M4A859-F1
#
_cell.length_a   1.000
_cell.length_b   1.000
_cell.length_c   1.000
_cell.angle_alpha   90.00
_cell.angle_beta   90.00
_cell.angle_gamma   90.00
#
_symmetry.space_group_name_H-M   'P 1'
#
loop_
_entity.id
_entity.type
_entity.pdbx_description
1 polymer ?
#
loop_
_entity_poly.entity_id
_entity_poly.type
_entity_poly.pdbx_seq_one_letter_code
_entity_poly.pdbx_strand_id
1 'polypeptide(L)'
;MGIESAGFEGALISLSLIVAIGAQNAFVIRQGLSNRHVLLVCTICAFSDAVLIGLGVFGFGEFLSNSSNIAEIIEWMAISFLVIYSMMRFRAAWKGNMLEIEDTDNVFSAKKTAMITMGFTWLNPHVYLDTTVLLGTASLQFQGDEKIAFAIGAMSSSFIFFYSLGFGARRLAPLLKTERAWKFIDFFIGIVMIWIAMGIYAN
;
A
#
# COMPACT_ATOMS: atom_id res chain seq x y z
N MET A 1 31.68 0.02 -2.31
CA MET A 1 31.02 -0.41 -3.57
C MET A 1 30.96 0.82 -4.48
N GLY A 2 30.36 0.79 -5.66
CA GLY A 2 30.05 2.03 -6.38
C GLY A 2 28.79 2.68 -5.80
N ILE A 3 28.69 4.01 -5.79
CA ILE A 3 27.45 4.73 -5.45
C ILE A 3 26.28 4.21 -6.31
N GLU A 4 26.54 3.93 -7.59
CA GLU A 4 25.56 3.36 -8.53
C GLU A 4 25.09 1.96 -8.12
N SER A 5 26.01 1.08 -7.69
CA SER A 5 25.64 -0.26 -7.22
C SER A 5 24.81 -0.23 -5.94
N ALA A 6 25.10 0.69 -5.02
CA ALA A 6 24.31 0.86 -3.80
C ALA A 6 22.87 1.31 -4.12
N GLY A 7 22.71 2.24 -5.06
CA GLY A 7 21.39 2.65 -5.52
C GLY A 7 20.62 1.53 -6.22
N PHE A 8 21.28 0.72 -7.04
CA PHE A 8 20.64 -0.42 -7.70
C PHE A 8 20.21 -1.51 -6.70
N GLU A 9 21.04 -1.81 -5.70
CA GLU A 9 20.67 -2.75 -4.64
C GLU A 9 19.49 -2.25 -3.81
N GLY A 10 19.49 -0.97 -3.43
CA GLY A 10 18.35 -0.36 -2.74
C GLY A 10 17.06 -0.47 -3.54
N ALA A 11 17.13 -0.23 -4.85
CA ALA A 11 15.99 -0.39 -5.74
C ALA A 11 15.48 -1.84 -5.80
N LEU A 12 16.38 -2.83 -5.91
CA LEU A 12 16.00 -4.24 -5.99
C LEU A 12 15.39 -4.77 -4.69
N ILE A 13 15.97 -4.40 -3.54
CA ILE A 13 15.45 -4.82 -2.23
C ILE A 13 14.10 -4.18 -1.96
N SER A 14 13.95 -2.88 -2.22
CA SER A 14 12.66 -2.19 -2.09
C SER A 14 11.60 -2.82 -2.99
N LEU A 15 11.92 -3.08 -4.25
CA LEU A 15 10.98 -3.69 -5.19
C LEU A 15 10.56 -5.11 -4.76
N SER A 16 11.48 -5.93 -4.25
CA SER A 16 11.15 -7.29 -3.81
C SER A 16 10.18 -7.31 -2.62
N LEU A 17 10.32 -6.34 -1.70
CA LEU A 17 9.45 -6.20 -0.54
C LEU A 17 8.07 -5.64 -0.93
N ILE A 18 8.02 -4.60 -1.77
CA ILE A 18 6.76 -3.93 -2.13
C ILE A 18 5.88 -4.79 -3.07
N VAL A 19 6.49 -5.68 -3.88
CA VAL A 19 5.76 -6.56 -4.81
C VAL A 19 4.84 -7.55 -4.08
N ALA A 20 5.12 -7.90 -2.83
CA ALA A 20 4.27 -8.75 -2.03
C ALA A 20 2.82 -8.20 -2.02
N ILE A 21 1.85 -9.03 -2.43
CA ILE A 21 0.46 -8.57 -2.60
C ILE A 21 -0.17 -8.40 -1.21
N GLY A 22 -0.26 -7.14 -0.76
CA GLY A 22 -0.96 -6.75 0.45
C GLY A 22 -2.26 -5.97 0.19
N ALA A 23 -2.87 -5.51 1.28
CA ALA A 23 -4.10 -4.71 1.26
C ALA A 23 -3.98 -3.42 0.44
N GLN A 24 -2.84 -2.73 0.56
CA GLN A 24 -2.52 -1.51 -0.19
C GLN A 24 -2.47 -1.77 -1.70
N ASN A 25 -1.77 -2.82 -2.13
CA ASN A 25 -1.64 -3.19 -3.55
C ASN A 25 -3.00 -3.56 -4.16
N ALA A 26 -3.82 -4.33 -3.43
CA ALA A 26 -5.19 -4.65 -3.85
C ALA A 26 -6.06 -3.39 -4.02
N PHE A 27 -5.90 -2.40 -3.13
CA PHE A 27 -6.61 -1.12 -3.24
C PHE A 27 -6.13 -0.28 -4.43
N VAL A 28 -4.82 -0.18 -4.66
CA VAL A 28 -4.23 0.52 -5.82
C VAL A 28 -4.77 -0.08 -7.13
N ILE A 29 -4.77 -1.42 -7.24
CA ILE A 29 -5.33 -2.12 -8.40
C ILE A 29 -6.81 -1.77 -8.58
N ARG A 30 -7.62 -1.83 -7.51
CA ARG A 30 -9.05 -1.51 -7.57
C ARG A 30 -9.30 -0.08 -8.09
N GLN A 31 -8.51 0.89 -7.64
CA GLN A 31 -8.62 2.29 -8.10
C GLN A 31 -8.16 2.45 -9.55
N GLY A 32 -7.07 1.77 -9.93
CA GLY A 32 -6.61 1.67 -11.31
C GLY A 32 -7.68 1.12 -12.25
N LEU A 33 -8.32 0.00 -11.87
CA LEU A 33 -9.42 -0.61 -12.62
C LEU A 33 -10.67 0.27 -12.68
N SER A 34 -10.95 1.02 -11.61
CA SER A 34 -12.07 1.98 -11.55
C SER A 34 -11.79 3.24 -12.36
N ASN A 35 -10.53 3.49 -12.74
CA ASN A 35 -10.05 4.72 -13.35
C ASN A 35 -10.44 5.98 -12.55
N ARG A 36 -10.43 5.88 -11.21
CA ARG A 36 -10.76 6.97 -10.28
C ARG A 36 -9.59 7.24 -9.36
N HIS A 37 -9.20 8.52 -9.24
CA HIS A 37 -8.17 9.00 -8.31
C HIS A 37 -6.84 8.22 -8.35
N VAL A 38 -6.50 7.57 -9.48
CA VAL A 38 -5.30 6.72 -9.61
C VAL A 38 -4.04 7.51 -9.26
N LEU A 39 -3.90 8.71 -9.84
CA LEU A 39 -2.76 9.59 -9.57
C LEU A 39 -2.63 9.92 -8.07
N LEU A 40 -3.74 10.25 -7.41
CA LEU A 40 -3.77 10.57 -5.99
C LEU A 40 -3.32 9.37 -5.15
N VAL A 41 -3.86 8.18 -5.43
CA VAL A 41 -3.54 6.95 -4.71
C VAL A 41 -2.08 6.57 -4.89
N CYS A 42 -1.58 6.53 -6.13
CA CYS A 42 -0.17 6.24 -6.42
C CYS A 42 0.77 7.24 -5.75
N THR A 43 0.41 8.53 -5.74
CA THR A 43 1.20 9.58 -5.08
C THR A 43 1.24 9.37 -3.57
N ILE A 44 0.10 9.16 -2.92
CA ILE A 44 0.06 8.92 -1.47
C ILE A 44 0.88 7.68 -1.10
N CYS A 45 0.75 6.58 -1.84
CA CYS A 45 1.52 5.37 -1.60
C CYS A 45 3.02 5.62 -1.74
N ALA A 46 3.47 6.14 -2.88
CA ALA A 46 4.89 6.35 -3.16
C ALA A 46 5.54 7.36 -2.19
N PHE A 47 4.85 8.44 -1.83
CA PHE A 47 5.36 9.41 -0.85
C PHE A 47 5.41 8.84 0.56
N SER A 48 4.36 8.13 0.99
CA SER A 48 4.35 7.50 2.32
C SER A 48 5.47 6.46 2.44
N ASP A 49 5.67 5.67 1.39
CA ASP A 49 6.72 4.67 1.32
C ASP A 49 8.11 5.33 1.32
N ALA A 50 8.31 6.42 0.57
CA ALA A 50 9.55 7.18 0.61
C ALA A 50 9.86 7.78 1.99
N VAL A 51 8.84 8.26 2.71
CA VAL A 51 9.00 8.73 4.09
C VAL A 51 9.44 7.57 4.99
N LEU A 52 8.77 6.42 4.93
CA LEU A 52 9.09 5.25 5.75
C LEU A 52 10.48 4.68 5.44
N ILE A 53 10.86 4.60 4.17
CA ILE A 53 12.20 4.22 3.71
C ILE A 53 13.25 5.18 4.29
N GLY A 54 13.01 6.49 4.21
CA GLY A 54 13.90 7.50 4.77
C GLY A 54 14.06 7.33 6.29
N LEU A 55 12.96 7.12 7.00
CA LEU A 55 12.97 6.85 8.45
C LEU A 55 13.75 5.57 8.78
N GLY A 56 13.57 4.49 8.00
CA GLY A 56 14.29 3.23 8.19
C GLY A 56 15.79 3.37 7.96
N VAL A 57 16.17 3.89 6.79
CA VAL A 57 17.58 4.02 6.39
C VAL A 57 18.34 4.99 7.30
N PHE A 58 17.75 6.13 7.66
CA PHE A 58 18.41 7.15 8.47
C PHE A 58 18.19 6.98 9.99
N GLY A 59 17.69 5.82 10.44
CA GLY A 59 17.76 5.40 11.85
C GLY A 59 16.60 5.83 12.74
N PHE A 60 15.51 6.35 12.17
CA PHE A 60 14.25 6.54 12.91
C PHE A 60 13.48 5.24 13.16
N GLY A 61 13.84 4.14 12.48
CA GLY A 61 13.21 2.83 12.66
C GLY A 61 13.40 2.19 14.03
N GLU A 62 14.57 2.42 14.64
CA GLU A 62 14.92 1.87 15.96
C GLU A 62 14.10 2.50 17.10
N PHE A 63 13.55 3.70 16.87
CA PHE A 63 12.64 4.34 17.82
C PHE A 63 11.26 3.65 17.85
N LEU A 64 10.76 3.18 16.70
CA LEU A 64 9.46 2.53 16.61
C LEU A 64 9.47 1.13 17.24
N SER A 65 10.55 0.36 17.05
CA SER A 65 10.69 -1.01 17.56
C SER A 65 10.79 -1.11 19.09
N ASN A 66 11.14 -0.01 19.77
CA ASN A 66 11.29 0.01 21.23
C ASN A 66 9.98 0.32 21.99
N SER A 67 8.87 0.57 21.29
CA SER A 67 7.60 0.96 21.91
C SER A 67 6.50 -0.10 21.70
N SER A 68 6.48 -1.13 22.56
CA SER A 68 5.47 -2.21 22.50
C SER A 68 4.03 -1.69 22.49
N ASN A 69 3.77 -0.61 23.23
CA ASN A 69 2.43 -0.02 23.33
C ASN A 69 1.95 0.63 22.02
N ILE A 70 2.87 1.15 21.18
CA ILE A 70 2.48 1.80 19.92
C ILE A 70 2.14 0.73 18.87
N ALA A 71 2.92 -0.36 18.82
CA ALA A 71 2.65 -1.48 17.94
C ALA A 71 1.27 -2.09 18.21
N GLU A 72 0.94 -2.37 19.47
CA GLU A 72 -0.35 -2.93 19.87
C GLU A 72 -1.53 -2.01 19.48
N ILE A 73 -1.39 -0.70 19.68
CA ILE A 73 -2.42 0.27 19.27
C ILE A 73 -2.61 0.27 17.75
N ILE A 74 -1.51 0.25 16.99
CA ILE A 74 -1.56 0.20 15.51
C ILE A 74 -2.23 -1.08 15.03
N GLU A 75 -1.92 -2.22 15.63
CA GLU A 75 -2.52 -3.53 15.29
C GLU A 75 -4.04 -3.55 15.50
N TRP A 76 -4.52 -3.11 16.66
CA TRP A 76 -5.97 -3.05 16.92
C TRP A 76 -6.69 -2.06 15.99
N MET A 77 -6.08 -0.93 15.68
CA MET A 77 -6.62 0.00 14.67
C MET A 77 -6.60 -0.62 13.26
N ALA A 78 -5.56 -1.36 12.90
CA ALA A 78 -5.44 -2.08 11.64
C ALA A 78 -6.56 -3.10 11.47
N ILE A 79 -6.75 -3.98 12.46
CA ILE A 79 -7.80 -5.00 12.46
C ILE A 79 -9.17 -4.33 12.30
N SER A 80 -9.45 -3.31 13.11
CA SER A 80 -10.73 -2.57 13.06
C SER A 80 -10.97 -1.96 11.68
N PHE A 81 -9.96 -1.30 11.12
CA PHE A 81 -10.02 -0.69 9.79
C PHE A 81 -10.26 -1.75 8.69
N LEU A 82 -9.52 -2.86 8.71
CA LEU A 82 -9.62 -3.93 7.72
C LEU A 82 -10.98 -4.63 7.78
N VAL A 83 -11.52 -4.88 8.98
CA VAL A 83 -12.85 -5.48 9.17
C VAL A 83 -13.95 -4.54 8.69
N ILE A 84 -13.88 -3.25 9.03
CA ILE A 84 -14.86 -2.26 8.54
C ILE A 84 -14.81 -2.19 7.02
N TYR A 85 -13.60 -2.13 6.45
CA TYR A 85 -13.42 -2.02 5.01
C TYR A 85 -13.88 -3.29 4.28
N SER A 86 -13.62 -4.49 4.81
CA SER A 86 -14.09 -5.76 4.22
C SER A 86 -15.61 -5.82 4.18
N MET A 87 -16.29 -5.41 5.25
CA MET A 87 -17.75 -5.33 5.31
C MET A 87 -18.30 -4.36 4.27
N MET A 88 -17.64 -3.22 4.04
CA MET A 88 -18.01 -2.30 2.96
C MET A 88 -17.87 -2.97 1.58
N ARG A 89 -16.85 -3.81 1.37
CA ARG A 89 -16.63 -4.51 0.10
C ARG A 89 -17.62 -5.65 -0.12
N PHE A 90 -17.94 -6.44 0.90
CA PHE A 90 -18.98 -7.47 0.80
C PHE A 90 -20.35 -6.88 0.50
N ARG A 91 -20.70 -5.75 1.14
CA ARG A 91 -21.93 -5.01 0.82
C ARG A 91 -21.97 -4.53 -0.63
N ALA A 92 -20.83 -4.03 -1.15
CA ALA A 92 -20.73 -3.60 -2.55
C ALA A 92 -20.88 -4.78 -3.53
N ALA A 93 -20.26 -5.94 -3.21
CA ALA A 93 -20.40 -7.16 -4.00
C ALA A 93 -21.86 -7.68 -4.03
N TRP A 94 -22.59 -7.57 -2.92
CA TRP A 94 -23.98 -8.02 -2.83
C TRP A 94 -24.95 -7.10 -3.58
N LYS A 95 -24.81 -5.77 -3.40
CA LYS A 95 -25.73 -4.80 -4.02
C LYS A 95 -25.64 -4.76 -5.54
N GLY A 96 -24.49 -5.12 -6.12
CA GLY A 96 -24.28 -5.05 -7.56
C GLY A 96 -24.26 -3.62 -8.06
N ASN A 97 -23.06 -3.08 -8.27
CA ASN A 97 -22.91 -1.78 -8.91
C ASN A 97 -23.25 -1.93 -10.39
N MET A 98 -24.54 -1.81 -10.74
CA MET A 98 -24.82 -1.06 -11.96
C MET A 98 -24.39 0.37 -11.64
N LEU A 99 -23.59 0.97 -12.52
CA LEU A 99 -23.38 2.41 -12.53
C LEU A 99 -24.76 3.03 -12.80
N GLU A 100 -25.59 3.17 -11.77
CA GLU A 100 -26.65 4.15 -11.77
C GLU A 100 -25.94 5.50 -11.80
N ILE A 101 -25.89 6.02 -13.02
CA ILE A 101 -25.67 7.44 -13.30
C ILE A 101 -26.91 8.14 -12.74
N GLU A 102 -26.97 8.28 -11.41
CA GLU A 102 -27.75 9.32 -10.78
C GLU A 102 -26.76 10.33 -10.20
N ASP A 103 -26.67 11.46 -10.89
CA ASP A 103 -26.21 12.74 -10.36
C ASP A 103 -26.91 13.00 -9.03
N THR A 104 -26.26 12.69 -7.91
CA THR A 104 -26.30 13.43 -6.63
C THR A 104 -25.41 12.73 -5.58
N ASP A 105 -24.25 13.34 -5.28
CA ASP A 105 -23.56 13.30 -3.98
C ASP A 105 -22.99 11.99 -3.37
N ASN A 106 -22.66 10.95 -4.15
CA ASN A 106 -21.96 9.77 -3.57
C ASN A 106 -20.83 9.14 -4.39
N VAL A 107 -20.15 9.94 -5.20
CA VAL A 107 -18.81 9.63 -5.72
C VAL A 107 -17.85 9.64 -4.52
N PHE A 108 -17.00 8.62 -4.32
CA PHE A 108 -15.98 8.66 -3.26
C PHE A 108 -15.16 9.95 -3.40
N SER A 109 -15.46 10.95 -2.56
CA SER A 109 -14.73 12.22 -2.54
C SER A 109 -13.23 11.93 -2.48
N ALA A 110 -12.42 12.68 -3.21
CA ALA A 110 -10.96 12.54 -3.22
C ALA A 110 -10.40 12.42 -1.79
N LYS A 111 -11.02 13.12 -0.84
CA LYS A 111 -10.74 13.06 0.60
C LYS A 111 -10.93 11.65 1.20
N LYS A 112 -12.04 10.98 0.90
CA LYS A 112 -12.33 9.62 1.40
C LYS A 112 -11.37 8.60 0.80
N THR A 113 -11.08 8.73 -0.51
CA THR A 113 -10.09 7.87 -1.17
C THR A 113 -8.71 8.05 -0.53
N ALA A 114 -8.28 9.30 -0.33
CA ALA A 114 -7.02 9.60 0.35
C ALA A 114 -6.95 9.02 1.76
N MET A 115 -8.01 9.18 2.56
CA MET A 115 -8.08 8.65 3.93
C MET A 115 -7.97 7.12 3.96
N ILE A 116 -8.64 6.43 3.04
CA ILE A 116 -8.56 4.97 2.92
C ILE A 116 -7.15 4.56 2.46
N THR A 117 -6.54 5.25 1.49
CA THR A 117 -5.16 4.99 1.08
C THR A 117 -4.19 5.16 2.24
N MET A 118 -4.30 6.27 2.99
CA MET A 118 -3.48 6.51 4.17
C MET A 118 -3.71 5.43 5.23
N GLY A 119 -4.95 4.98 5.43
CA GLY A 119 -5.25 3.85 6.30
C GLY A 119 -4.53 2.57 5.88
N PHE A 120 -4.58 2.22 4.59
CA PHE A 120 -3.88 1.03 4.08
C PHE A 120 -2.36 1.09 4.18
N THR A 121 -1.78 2.29 4.15
CA THR A 121 -0.32 2.43 4.30
C THR A 121 0.08 2.48 5.77
N TRP A 122 -0.51 3.38 6.56
CA TRP A 122 -0.04 3.69 7.91
C TRP A 122 -0.62 2.78 9.00
N LEU A 123 -1.82 2.22 8.80
CA LEU A 123 -2.37 1.20 9.70
C LEU A 123 -1.95 -0.21 9.29
N ASN A 124 -0.97 -0.36 8.41
CA ASN A 124 -0.46 -1.69 8.05
C ASN A 124 0.78 -2.01 8.90
N PRO A 125 0.68 -2.88 9.93
CA PRO A 125 1.84 -3.19 10.78
C PRO A 125 3.02 -3.77 9.97
N HIS A 126 2.74 -4.50 8.88
CA HIS A 126 3.78 -5.04 8.00
C HIS A 126 4.62 -3.95 7.33
N VAL A 127 4.06 -2.76 7.06
CA VAL A 127 4.82 -1.71 6.36
C VAL A 127 6.05 -1.30 7.17
N TYR A 128 5.93 -1.27 8.50
CA TYR A 128 7.01 -0.86 9.39
C TYR A 128 8.11 -1.93 9.43
N LEU A 129 7.74 -3.21 9.45
CA LEU A 129 8.71 -4.29 9.37
C LEU A 129 9.44 -4.27 8.02
N ASP A 130 8.71 -4.17 6.91
CA ASP A 130 9.29 -4.29 5.58
C ASP A 130 10.14 -3.07 5.20
N THR A 131 9.61 -1.86 5.38
CA THR A 131 10.22 -0.62 4.86
C THR A 131 11.15 0.05 5.84
N THR A 132 10.86 -0.08 7.14
CA THR A 132 11.59 0.65 8.17
C THR A 132 12.64 -0.25 8.82
N VAL A 133 12.29 -1.49 9.19
CA VAL A 133 13.21 -2.42 9.85
C VAL A 133 14.06 -3.19 8.83
N LEU A 134 13.47 -3.96 7.91
CA LEU A 134 14.23 -4.81 6.99
C LEU A 134 15.06 -3.99 6.00
N LEU A 135 14.47 -2.98 5.36
CA LEU A 135 15.22 -2.10 4.46
C LEU A 135 16.22 -1.21 5.23
N GLY A 136 15.89 -0.80 6.45
CA GLY A 136 16.79 -0.07 7.33
C GLY A 136 18.02 -0.89 7.71
N THR A 137 17.84 -2.15 8.11
CA THR A 137 18.95 -3.06 8.41
C THR A 137 19.79 -3.39 7.17
N ALA A 138 19.16 -3.59 6.01
CA ALA A 138 19.86 -3.76 4.73
C ALA A 138 20.73 -2.54 4.38
N SER A 139 20.37 -1.34 4.83
CA SER A 139 21.15 -0.13 4.59
C SER A 139 22.41 0.01 5.46
N LEU A 140 22.55 -0.78 6.53
CA LEU A 140 23.66 -0.68 7.49
C LEU A 140 25.02 -1.05 6.88
N GLN A 141 25.02 -1.82 5.79
CA GLN A 141 26.25 -2.16 5.06
C GLN A 141 26.84 -0.99 4.28
N PHE A 142 26.08 0.10 4.10
CA PHE A 142 26.50 1.30 3.36
C PHE A 142 26.81 2.47 4.28
N GLN A 143 27.77 3.31 3.88
CA GLN A 143 28.16 4.52 4.63
C GLN A 143 28.27 5.73 3.71
N GLY A 144 28.05 6.93 4.26
CA GLY A 144 28.15 8.19 3.53
C GLY A 144 27.23 8.25 2.31
N ASP A 145 27.78 8.66 1.16
CA ASP A 145 27.04 8.86 -0.09
C ASP A 145 26.42 7.56 -0.65
N GLU A 146 27.03 6.39 -0.39
CA GLU A 146 26.45 5.10 -0.80
C GLU A 146 25.10 4.84 -0.12
N LYS A 147 24.97 5.24 1.15
CA LYS A 147 23.73 5.07 1.91
C LYS A 147 22.62 5.99 1.40
N ILE A 148 22.97 7.20 0.99
CA ILE A 148 22.03 8.13 0.34
C ILE A 148 21.60 7.57 -1.01
N ALA A 149 22.53 7.05 -1.81
CA ALA A 149 22.20 6.44 -3.10
C ALA A 149 21.29 5.21 -2.95
N PHE A 150 21.55 4.35 -1.96
CA PHE A 150 20.67 3.23 -1.60
C PHE A 150 19.25 3.70 -1.30
N ALA A 151 19.09 4.72 -0.46
CA ALA A 151 17.78 5.28 -0.12
C ALA A 151 17.06 5.86 -1.36
N ILE A 152 17.76 6.64 -2.18
CA ILE A 152 17.20 7.23 -3.41
C ILE A 152 16.78 6.12 -4.39
N GLY A 153 17.59 5.07 -4.53
CA GLY A 153 17.27 3.90 -5.35
C GLY A 153 15.99 3.22 -4.90
N ALA A 154 15.89 2.92 -3.60
CA ALA A 154 14.70 2.33 -2.99
C ALA A 154 13.43 3.20 -3.12
N MET A 155 13.55 4.50 -2.88
CA MET A 155 12.44 5.43 -3.08
C MET A 155 12.01 5.45 -4.56
N SER A 156 12.97 5.55 -5.48
CA SER A 156 12.69 5.61 -6.92
C SER A 156 11.97 4.35 -7.42
N SER A 157 12.38 3.16 -6.96
CA SER A 157 11.68 1.91 -7.30
C SER A 157 10.24 1.88 -6.79
N SER A 158 9.98 2.43 -5.59
CA SER A 158 8.61 2.54 -5.07
C SER A 158 7.71 3.42 -5.95
N PHE A 159 8.23 4.59 -6.36
CA PHE A 159 7.51 5.45 -7.32
C PHE A 159 7.24 4.72 -8.63
N ILE A 160 8.26 4.09 -9.23
CA ILE A 160 8.10 3.34 -10.47
C ILE A 160 7.07 2.22 -10.29
N PHE A 161 7.11 1.48 -9.19
CA PHE A 161 6.20 0.37 -8.92
C PHE A 161 4.76 0.84 -8.77
N PHE A 162 4.46 1.79 -7.88
CA PHE A 162 3.07 2.20 -7.63
C PHE A 162 2.43 2.87 -8.85
N TYR A 163 3.18 3.67 -9.61
CA TYR A 163 2.67 4.24 -10.85
C TYR A 163 2.47 3.16 -11.92
N SER A 164 3.42 2.22 -12.07
CA SER A 164 3.28 1.10 -13.01
C SER A 164 2.07 0.22 -12.65
N LEU A 165 1.86 -0.08 -11.38
CA LEU A 165 0.74 -0.89 -10.90
C LEU A 165 -0.61 -0.18 -11.10
N GLY A 166 -0.73 1.08 -10.68
CA GLY A 166 -1.98 1.83 -10.77
C GLY A 166 -2.39 2.14 -12.21
N PHE A 167 -1.47 2.65 -13.03
CA PHE A 167 -1.74 2.93 -14.44
C PHE A 167 -1.74 1.67 -15.31
N GLY A 168 -1.00 0.63 -14.92
CA GLY A 168 -1.07 -0.69 -15.54
C GLY A 168 -2.43 -1.35 -15.34
N ALA A 169 -2.97 -1.31 -14.12
CA ALA A 169 -4.31 -1.80 -13.82
C ALA A 169 -5.39 -1.07 -14.65
N ARG A 170 -5.23 0.23 -14.91
CA ARG A 170 -6.13 0.97 -15.81
C ARG A 170 -6.19 0.39 -17.22
N ARG A 171 -5.11 -0.17 -17.75
CA ARG A 171 -5.11 -0.83 -19.07
C ARG A 171 -5.90 -2.13 -19.07
N LEU A 172 -6.09 -2.76 -17.91
CA LEU A 172 -6.89 -3.97 -17.72
C LEU A 172 -8.37 -3.67 -17.44
N ALA A 173 -8.71 -2.42 -17.08
CA ALA A 173 -10.09 -1.96 -16.90
C ALA A 173 -11.06 -2.31 -18.05
N PRO A 174 -10.70 -2.19 -19.36
CA PRO A 174 -11.61 -2.57 -20.44
C PRO A 174 -11.96 -4.06 -20.51
N LEU A 175 -11.26 -4.94 -19.79
CA LEU A 175 -11.60 -6.36 -19.68
C LEU A 175 -12.72 -6.59 -18.62
N LEU A 176 -12.97 -5.61 -17.75
CA LEU A 176 -13.90 -5.68 -16.63
C LEU A 176 -15.20 -4.90 -16.88
N LYS A 177 -15.84 -5.18 -18.02
CA LYS A 177 -17.09 -4.50 -18.43
C LYS A 177 -18.36 -5.06 -17.77
N THR A 178 -18.27 -6.19 -17.08
CA THR A 178 -19.44 -6.89 -16.54
C THR A 178 -19.59 -6.64 -15.04
N GLU A 179 -20.84 -6.50 -14.59
CA GLU A 179 -21.19 -6.36 -13.17
C GLU A 179 -20.65 -7.54 -12.33
N ARG A 180 -20.67 -8.76 -12.89
CA ARG A 180 -20.13 -9.96 -12.23
C ARG A 180 -18.65 -9.82 -11.92
N ALA A 181 -17.86 -9.21 -12.80
CA ALA A 181 -16.44 -9.02 -12.57
C ALA A 181 -16.18 -8.07 -11.38
N TRP A 182 -16.97 -6.99 -11.29
CA TRP A 182 -16.90 -6.07 -10.14
C TRP A 182 -17.36 -6.71 -8.83
N LYS A 183 -18.42 -7.51 -8.86
CA LYS A 183 -18.84 -8.30 -7.68
C LYS A 183 -17.74 -9.25 -7.22
N PHE A 184 -17.08 -9.95 -8.15
CA PHE A 184 -15.99 -10.85 -7.84
C PHE A 184 -14.78 -10.11 -7.24
N ILE A 185 -14.40 -8.96 -7.81
CA ILE A 185 -13.30 -8.14 -7.30
C ILE A 185 -13.60 -7.66 -5.88
N ASP A 186 -14.78 -7.09 -5.64
CA ASP A 186 -15.14 -6.59 -4.32
C ASP A 186 -15.24 -7.73 -3.29
N PHE A 187 -15.79 -8.88 -3.68
CA PHE A 187 -15.83 -10.06 -2.83
C PHE A 187 -14.43 -10.59 -2.50
N PHE A 188 -13.56 -10.71 -3.51
CA PHE A 188 -12.18 -11.17 -3.34
C PHE A 188 -11.38 -10.22 -2.43
N ILE A 189 -11.48 -8.90 -2.64
CA ILE A 189 -10.83 -7.92 -1.77
C ILE A 189 -11.34 -8.03 -0.34
N GLY A 190 -12.65 -8.22 -0.15
CA GLY A 190 -13.24 -8.45 1.17
C GLY A 190 -12.63 -9.67 1.88
N ILE A 191 -12.47 -10.78 1.16
CA ILE A 191 -11.81 -11.99 1.67
C ILE A 191 -10.35 -11.70 2.05
N VAL A 192 -9.59 -11.08 1.14
CA VAL A 192 -8.18 -10.76 1.39
C VAL A 192 -8.03 -9.87 2.63
N MET A 193 -8.91 -8.88 2.83
CA MET A 193 -8.83 -8.00 4.01
C MET A 193 -9.16 -8.74 5.31
N ILE A 194 -10.16 -9.63 5.32
CA ILE A 194 -10.45 -10.49 6.47
C ILE A 194 -9.26 -11.40 6.76
N TRP A 195 -8.68 -12.01 5.71
CA TRP A 195 -7.55 -12.92 5.86
C TRP A 195 -6.33 -12.21 6.47
N ILE A 196 -6.00 -11.00 6.00
CA ILE A 196 -4.94 -10.17 6.58
C ILE A 196 -5.27 -9.79 8.03
N ALA A 197 -6.51 -9.35 8.32
CA ALA A 197 -6.91 -9.00 9.68
C ALA A 197 -6.79 -10.18 10.66
N MET A 198 -7.18 -11.38 10.23
CA MET A 198 -7.01 -12.62 11.00
C MET A 198 -5.54 -12.97 11.19
N GLY A 199 -4.69 -12.74 10.17
CA GLY A 199 -3.25 -12.92 10.28
C GLY A 199 -2.61 -11.98 11.30
N ILE A 200 -3.07 -10.73 11.37
CA ILE A 200 -2.62 -9.77 12.39
C ILE A 200 -3.10 -10.20 13.79
N TYR A 201 -4.36 -10.66 13.94
CA TYR A 201 -4.90 -11.08 15.23
C TYR A 201 -4.29 -12.38 15.79
N ALA A 202 -3.82 -13.28 14.91
CA ALA A 202 -3.32 -14.59 15.29
C ALA A 202 -1.82 -14.63 15.64
N ASN A 203 -1.09 -13.56 15.32
CA ASN A 203 0.33 -13.37 15.67
C ASN A 203 0.45 -12.60 17.00
#